data_AF-A0A519T5R6-F1
#
_entry.id   AF-A0A519T5R6-F1
#
_cell.length_a   1.000
_cell.length_b   1.000
_cell.length_c   1.000
_cell.angle_alpha   90.00
_cell.angle_beta   90.00
_cell.angle_gamma   90.00
#
_symmetry.space_group_name_H-M   'P 1'
#
loop_
_entity.id
_entity.type
_entity.pdbx_description
1 polymer ?
#
loop_
_entity_poly.entity_id
_entity_poly.type
_entity_poly.pdbx_seq_one_letter_code
_entity_poly.pdbx_strand_id
1 'polypeptide(L)'
;MAPFRGSADLSLTFPFPARMLTWAYPDFASAALGLALVLLLVALQWQRTARLGRRLGQGVGRLGWKLPLRLAAGALLLLAWLGPALGVQQQAVRTSGLDLWLLVDVSHSMDAADVAPTRLLRTQAALTELAAAFPADRLGLIVFGPEASVQCPLTYDQPALQLFLNTLSTRLLPPGPTTLRAPLDLLLTRLGPADGAPAPTGAPPRATAAVVISDGEDFGENLEPVLRTLSRTG
;
A
#
# COMPACT_ATOMS: atom_id res chain seq x y z
N MET A 1 -53.43 -10.26 32.54
CA MET A 1 -52.55 -11.14 33.34
C MET A 1 -51.13 -10.97 32.79
N ALA A 2 -50.34 -10.20 33.53
CA ALA A 2 -48.88 -9.97 33.54
C ALA A 2 -48.02 -9.89 32.25
N PRO A 3 -46.94 -9.09 32.28
CA PRO A 3 -46.28 -8.50 31.12
C PRO A 3 -44.89 -9.11 30.83
N PHE A 4 -44.42 -9.04 29.59
CA PHE A 4 -43.02 -9.33 29.27
C PHE A 4 -42.20 -8.03 29.26
N ARG A 5 -41.32 -7.94 30.26
CA ARG A 5 -40.28 -6.94 30.46
C ARG A 5 -39.11 -7.33 29.54
N GLY A 6 -38.82 -6.51 28.54
CA GLY A 6 -37.64 -6.65 27.67
C GLY A 6 -36.74 -5.45 27.86
N SER A 7 -35.64 -5.68 28.56
CA SER A 7 -34.57 -4.73 28.86
C SER A 7 -33.93 -4.12 27.61
N ALA A 8 -33.45 -2.89 27.79
CA ALA A 8 -32.66 -2.15 26.84
C ALA A 8 -31.41 -2.92 26.39
N ASP A 9 -31.23 -3.06 25.08
CA ASP A 9 -29.94 -3.31 24.45
C ASP A 9 -29.81 -2.36 23.24
N LEU A 10 -29.56 -1.09 23.55
CA LEU A 10 -29.01 -0.12 22.60
C LEU A 10 -27.50 -0.38 22.50
N SER A 11 -27.11 -1.43 21.78
CA SER A 11 -25.74 -1.62 21.34
C SER A 11 -25.42 -0.58 20.27
N LEU A 12 -25.02 0.61 20.73
CA LEU A 12 -24.39 1.63 19.90
C LEU A 12 -23.10 1.05 19.31
N THR A 13 -23.21 0.54 18.08
CA THR A 13 -22.07 0.11 17.27
C THR A 13 -21.25 1.35 16.91
N PHE A 14 -20.25 1.67 17.73
CA PHE A 14 -19.27 2.69 17.39
C PHE A 14 -18.44 2.22 16.18
N PRO A 15 -18.23 3.04 15.14
CA PRO A 15 -17.48 2.66 13.93
C PRO A 15 -15.95 2.75 14.13
N PHE A 16 -15.46 2.56 15.37
CA PHE A 16 -14.06 2.71 15.70
C PHE A 16 -13.48 1.40 16.24
N PRO A 17 -12.51 0.77 15.56
CA PRO A 17 -11.82 -0.38 16.13
C PRO A 17 -11.07 0.07 17.39
N ALA A 18 -11.31 -0.62 18.52
CA ALA A 18 -10.85 -0.28 19.87
C ALA A 18 -9.32 -0.32 20.11
N ARG A 19 -8.50 -0.20 19.06
CA ARG A 19 -7.03 -0.15 19.10
C ARG A 19 -6.52 1.09 18.36
N MET A 20 -6.89 2.27 18.85
CA MET A 20 -6.41 3.56 18.32
C MET A 20 -5.29 4.20 19.15
N LEU A 21 -4.89 3.58 20.26
CA LEU A 21 -3.78 4.05 21.09
C LEU A 21 -2.55 3.18 20.82
N THR A 22 -1.76 3.56 19.82
CA THR A 22 -0.42 3.00 19.61
C THR A 22 0.60 3.91 20.29
N TRP A 23 1.49 3.32 21.07
CA TRP A 23 2.57 4.06 21.72
C TRP A 23 3.68 4.29 20.67
N ALA A 24 4.05 5.55 20.44
CA ALA A 24 5.03 5.92 19.43
C ALA A 24 6.46 5.41 19.71
N TYR A 25 6.75 5.00 20.94
CA TYR A 25 8.03 4.46 21.35
C TYR A 25 7.84 3.09 22.00
N PRO A 26 8.40 2.00 21.42
CA PRO A 26 8.36 0.67 22.03
C PRO A 26 9.27 0.54 23.26
N ASP A 27 10.13 1.53 23.51
CA ASP A 27 11.14 1.49 24.57
C ASP A 27 10.65 2.14 25.86
N PHE A 28 10.16 1.31 26.80
CA PHE A 28 9.76 1.69 28.16
C PHE A 28 10.86 2.45 28.96
N ALA A 29 12.12 2.40 28.50
CA ALA A 29 13.25 3.08 29.12
C ALA A 29 13.11 4.62 29.09
N SER A 30 12.61 5.18 27.98
CA SER A 30 12.41 6.62 27.83
C SER A 30 11.30 7.14 28.74
N ALA A 31 10.21 6.37 28.86
CA ALA A 31 9.10 6.65 29.77
C ALA A 31 9.54 6.57 31.25
N ALA A 32 10.38 5.59 31.60
CA ALA A 32 10.91 5.45 32.96
C ALA A 32 11.83 6.62 33.35
N LEU A 33 12.70 7.08 32.45
CA LEU A 33 13.56 8.24 32.66
C LEU A 33 12.72 9.52 32.85
N GLY A 34 11.64 9.67 32.09
CA GLY A 34 10.78 10.83 32.22
C GLY A 34 9.97 10.88 33.51
N LEU A 35 9.46 9.73 33.94
CA LEU A 35 8.82 9.59 35.25
C LEU A 35 9.81 9.90 36.38
N ALA A 36 11.03 9.38 36.30
CA ALA A 36 12.08 9.60 37.30
C ALA A 36 12.46 11.09 37.41
N LEU A 37 12.59 11.81 36.29
CA LEU A 37 12.90 13.24 36.27
C LEU A 37 11.78 14.07 36.93
N VAL A 38 10.52 13.72 36.70
CA VAL A 38 9.37 14.41 37.30
C VAL A 38 9.30 14.15 38.80
N LEU A 39 9.48 12.90 39.23
CA LEU A 39 9.53 12.55 40.66
C LEU A 39 10.69 13.28 41.37
N LEU A 40 11.85 13.39 40.72
CA LEU A 40 13.00 14.14 41.23
C LEU A 40 12.66 15.64 41.41
N LEU A 41 12.04 16.27 40.42
CA LEU A 41 11.67 17.69 40.49
C LEU A 41 10.61 17.94 41.58
N VAL A 42 9.63 17.06 41.72
CA VAL A 42 8.61 17.13 42.79
C VAL A 42 9.25 16.94 44.17
N ALA A 43 10.15 15.97 44.31
CA ALA A 43 10.87 15.72 45.58
C ALA A 43 11.78 16.91 45.95
N LEU A 44 12.51 17.49 45.00
CA LEU A 44 13.32 18.68 45.23
C LEU A 44 12.47 19.89 45.64
N GLN A 45 11.28 20.05 45.05
CA GLN A 45 10.36 21.11 45.45
C GLN A 45 9.78 20.89 46.84
N TRP A 46 9.37 19.66 47.18
CA TRP A 46 8.93 19.30 48.52
C TRP A 46 10.04 19.57 49.55
N GLN A 47 11.28 19.19 49.23
CA GLN A 47 12.42 19.48 50.10
C GLN A 47 12.66 20.97 50.26
N ARG A 48 12.58 21.76 49.17
CA ARG A 48 12.75 23.22 49.23
C ARG A 48 11.65 23.88 50.07
N THR A 49 10.39 23.50 49.89
CA THR A 49 9.27 24.06 50.69
C THR A 49 9.33 23.62 52.14
N ALA A 50 9.67 22.36 52.41
CA ALA A 50 9.85 21.85 53.77
C ALA A 50 11.06 22.50 54.49
N ARG A 51 12.17 22.73 53.78
CA ARG A 51 13.35 23.43 54.33
C ARG A 51 13.06 24.91 54.60
N LEU A 52 12.36 25.61 53.69
CA LEU A 52 11.96 27.01 53.90
C LEU A 52 10.93 27.15 55.02
N GLY A 53 9.93 26.26 55.08
CA GLY A 53 8.90 26.27 56.12
C GLY A 53 9.48 26.08 57.52
N ARG A 54 10.47 25.19 57.67
CA ARG A 54 11.19 24.99 58.94
C ARG A 54 12.03 26.19 59.39
N ARG A 55 12.48 27.06 58.47
CA ARG A 55 13.29 28.25 58.81
C ARG A 55 12.48 29.52 59.03
N LEU A 56 11.25 29.61 58.49
CA LEU A 56 10.48 30.86 58.45
C LEU A 56 9.20 30.84 59.30
N GLY A 57 8.79 29.70 59.88
CA GLY A 57 7.66 29.63 60.81
C GLY A 57 6.30 30.08 60.25
N GLN A 58 6.14 30.14 58.93
CA GLN A 58 4.90 30.59 58.28
C GLN A 58 4.00 29.42 57.89
N GLY A 59 2.69 29.61 58.09
CA GLY A 59 1.64 28.63 57.83
C GLY A 59 1.56 28.19 56.37
N VAL A 60 1.39 26.88 56.17
CA VAL A 60 1.37 26.14 54.90
C VAL A 60 0.35 26.70 53.88
N GLY A 61 -0.63 27.51 54.32
CA GLY A 61 -1.74 28.03 53.51
C GLY A 61 -1.37 29.00 52.38
N ARG A 62 -0.38 29.89 52.55
CA ARG A 62 0.01 30.85 51.49
C ARG A 62 0.86 30.22 50.38
N LEU A 63 1.54 29.11 50.69
CA LEU A 63 2.39 28.39 49.75
C LEU A 63 1.65 27.24 49.05
N GLY A 64 0.60 26.70 49.69
CA GLY A 64 -0.20 25.56 49.22
C GLY A 64 -0.98 25.81 47.93
N TRP A 65 -1.53 27.01 47.71
CA TRP A 65 -2.35 27.28 46.52
C TRP A 65 -1.55 27.29 45.20
N LYS A 66 -0.22 27.50 45.28
CA LYS A 66 0.67 27.43 44.12
C LYS A 66 1.12 26.02 43.77
N LEU A 67 0.93 25.03 44.67
CA LEU A 67 1.24 23.63 44.39
C LEU A 67 0.37 23.00 43.29
N PRO A 68 -0.98 23.09 43.30
CA PRO A 68 -1.81 22.41 42.31
C PRO A 68 -1.54 22.92 40.89
N LEU A 69 -1.31 24.22 40.71
CA LEU A 69 -0.97 24.80 39.41
C LEU A 69 0.35 24.25 38.84
N ARG A 70 1.33 24.01 39.73
CA ARG A 70 2.64 23.45 39.34
C ARG A 70 2.56 21.95 39.04
N LEU A 71 1.73 21.21 39.77
CA LEU A 71 1.45 19.79 39.48
C LEU A 71 0.74 19.64 38.14
N ALA A 72 -0.24 20.50 37.84
CA ALA A 72 -0.92 20.52 36.55
C ALA A 72 0.06 20.82 35.39
N ALA A 73 0.96 21.79 35.55
CA ALA A 73 1.99 22.09 34.56
C ALA A 73 2.95 20.90 34.33
N GLY A 74 3.35 20.19 35.39
CA GLY A 74 4.17 18.98 35.29
C GLY A 74 3.45 17.82 34.59
N ALA A 75 2.16 17.64 34.86
CA ALA A 75 1.33 16.64 34.19
C ALA A 75 1.17 16.93 32.68
N LEU A 76 1.02 18.19 32.29
CA LEU A 76 0.97 18.56 30.87
C LEU A 76 2.31 18.32 30.15
N LEU A 77 3.45 18.60 30.80
CA LEU A 77 4.76 18.30 30.24
C LEU A 77 5.00 16.81 30.09
N LEU A 78 4.54 15.99 31.04
CA LEU A 78 4.53 14.53 30.92
C LEU A 78 3.70 14.07 29.73
N LEU A 79 2.51 14.63 29.54
CA LEU A 79 1.63 14.28 28.44
C LEU A 79 2.22 14.69 27.08
N ALA A 80 2.84 15.88 27.00
CA ALA A 80 3.53 16.34 25.81
C ALA A 80 4.75 15.47 25.48
N TRP A 81 5.47 15.00 26.50
CA TRP A 81 6.66 14.16 26.29
C TRP A 81 6.31 12.70 25.99
N LEU A 82 5.23 12.17 26.58
CA LEU A 82 4.67 10.88 26.17
C LEU A 82 4.18 10.90 24.72
N GLY A 83 3.90 12.09 24.18
CA GLY A 83 3.55 12.30 22.78
C GLY A 83 2.49 11.31 22.32
N PRO A 84 1.26 11.35 22.87
CA PRO A 84 0.20 10.45 22.45
C PRO A 84 -0.03 10.62 20.95
N ALA A 85 0.51 9.69 20.18
CA ALA A 85 0.34 9.67 18.75
C ALA A 85 -1.03 9.05 18.46
N LEU A 86 -1.95 9.86 17.94
CA LEU A 86 -3.14 9.36 17.26
C LEU A 86 -2.63 8.71 15.97
N GLY A 87 -2.38 7.41 16.05
CA GLY A 87 -1.62 6.67 15.06
C GLY A 87 -2.27 6.73 13.69
N VAL A 88 -1.58 7.35 12.74
CA VAL A 88 -1.75 7.02 11.33
C VAL A 88 -1.18 5.62 11.18
N GLN A 89 -2.06 4.64 10.94
CA GLN A 89 -1.66 3.29 10.58
C GLN A 89 -0.73 3.38 9.38
N GLN A 90 0.57 3.19 9.60
CA GLN A 90 1.43 2.79 8.50
C GLN A 90 1.05 1.35 8.19
N GLN A 91 0.09 1.19 7.28
CA GLN A 91 -0.11 -0.07 6.61
C GLN A 91 1.22 -0.40 5.93
N ALA A 92 2.01 -1.24 6.59
CA ALA A 92 3.06 -1.99 5.92
C ALA A 92 2.33 -2.86 4.90
N VAL A 93 2.12 -2.32 3.71
CA VAL A 93 1.67 -3.05 2.54
C VAL A 93 2.78 -4.07 2.26
N ARG A 94 2.71 -5.22 2.90
CA ARG A 94 3.36 -6.44 2.43
C ARG A 94 2.57 -6.84 1.20
N THR A 95 2.92 -6.28 0.05
CA THR A 95 2.42 -6.69 -1.26
C THR A 95 2.77 -8.16 -1.45
N SER A 96 1.79 -9.05 -1.27
CA SER A 96 2.05 -10.50 -1.24
C SER A 96 1.95 -11.13 -2.64
N GLY A 97 2.46 -10.43 -3.65
CA GLY A 97 2.56 -10.93 -5.02
C GLY A 97 2.48 -9.82 -6.07
N LEU A 98 3.10 -10.10 -7.21
CA LEU A 98 3.09 -9.30 -8.43
C LEU A 98 2.00 -9.84 -9.36
N ASP A 99 1.30 -8.93 -10.04
CA ASP A 99 0.48 -9.23 -11.22
C ASP A 99 1.22 -8.65 -12.44
N LEU A 100 1.80 -9.54 -13.26
CA LEU A 100 2.63 -9.18 -14.40
C LEU A 100 1.86 -9.36 -15.71
N TRP A 101 1.67 -8.27 -16.44
CA TRP A 101 1.08 -8.27 -17.77
C TRP A 101 2.16 -8.24 -18.85
N LEU A 102 2.15 -9.23 -19.73
CA LEU A 102 3.03 -9.32 -20.89
C LEU A 102 2.27 -8.79 -22.10
N LEU A 103 2.71 -7.66 -22.64
CA LEU A 103 2.14 -7.02 -23.83
C LEU A 103 3.08 -7.32 -24.99
N VAL A 104 2.60 -8.08 -25.97
CA VAL A 104 3.43 -8.58 -27.09
C VAL A 104 2.90 -8.09 -28.42
N ASP A 105 3.78 -7.46 -29.19
CA ASP A 105 3.51 -7.07 -30.57
C ASP A 105 3.48 -8.31 -31.47
N VAL A 106 2.40 -8.47 -32.23
CA VAL A 106 2.19 -9.55 -33.22
C VAL A 106 1.99 -8.99 -34.62
N SER A 107 2.54 -7.81 -34.90
CA SER A 107 2.57 -7.23 -36.25
C SER A 107 3.49 -7.97 -37.21
N HIS A 108 3.32 -7.70 -38.51
CA HIS A 108 4.11 -8.34 -39.56
C HIS A 108 5.62 -8.06 -39.45
N SER A 109 6.02 -6.92 -38.89
CA SER A 109 7.44 -6.60 -38.68
C SER A 109 8.11 -7.53 -37.65
N MET A 110 7.33 -8.19 -36.79
CA MET A 110 7.82 -9.20 -35.85
C MET A 110 8.14 -10.56 -36.50
N ASP A 111 7.74 -10.78 -37.76
CA ASP A 111 8.18 -11.93 -38.57
C ASP A 111 9.59 -11.73 -39.16
N ALA A 112 10.21 -10.56 -38.96
CA ALA A 112 11.57 -10.31 -39.41
C ALA A 112 12.57 -11.31 -38.81
N ALA A 113 13.53 -11.74 -39.64
CA ALA A 113 14.58 -12.70 -39.30
C ALA A 113 15.95 -12.03 -39.05
N ASP A 114 15.96 -10.74 -38.71
CA ASP A 114 17.17 -10.03 -38.29
C ASP A 114 17.71 -10.55 -36.94
N VAL A 115 16.84 -11.15 -36.13
CA VAL A 115 17.19 -11.97 -34.97
C VAL A 115 16.71 -13.40 -35.21
N ALA A 116 17.64 -14.36 -35.26
CA ALA A 116 17.29 -15.76 -35.48
C ALA A 116 16.49 -16.34 -34.30
N PRO A 117 15.45 -17.16 -34.56
CA PRO A 117 14.90 -17.51 -35.87
C PRO A 117 13.99 -16.43 -36.48
N THR A 118 13.15 -15.79 -35.68
CA THR A 118 12.45 -14.53 -36.00
C THR A 118 12.33 -13.69 -34.73
N ARG A 119 12.08 -12.38 -34.84
CA ARG A 119 11.87 -11.51 -33.66
C ARG A 119 10.76 -12.04 -32.75
N LEU A 120 9.64 -12.50 -33.32
CA LEU A 120 8.53 -13.06 -32.55
C LEU A 120 8.92 -14.34 -31.82
N LEU A 121 9.59 -15.29 -32.51
CA LEU A 121 10.02 -16.54 -31.87
C LEU A 121 11.08 -16.30 -30.78
N ARG A 122 11.96 -15.33 -30.99
CA ARG A 122 12.91 -14.91 -29.95
C ARG A 122 12.19 -14.30 -28.75
N THR A 123 11.15 -13.51 -29.00
CA THR A 123 10.29 -12.93 -27.97
C THR A 123 9.56 -14.02 -27.18
N GLN A 124 9.01 -15.03 -27.85
CA GLN A 124 8.36 -16.17 -27.18
C GLN A 124 9.33 -16.90 -26.24
N ALA A 125 10.57 -17.15 -26.68
CA ALA A 125 11.59 -17.77 -25.85
C ALA A 125 11.92 -16.90 -24.62
N ALA A 126 12.15 -15.59 -24.81
CA ALA A 126 12.45 -14.66 -23.73
C ALA A 126 11.28 -14.54 -22.72
N LEU A 127 10.04 -14.53 -23.20
CA LEU A 127 8.85 -14.49 -22.34
C LEU A 127 8.65 -15.79 -21.57
N THR A 128 9.01 -16.92 -22.16
CA THR A 128 8.96 -18.23 -21.48
C THR A 128 9.98 -18.30 -20.35
N GLU A 129 11.21 -17.79 -20.59
CA GLU A 129 12.24 -17.64 -19.55
C GLU A 129 11.80 -16.65 -18.46
N LEU A 130 11.20 -15.52 -18.84
CA LEU A 130 10.66 -14.54 -17.91
C LEU A 130 9.56 -15.14 -17.04
N ALA A 131 8.59 -15.85 -17.63
CA ALA A 131 7.51 -16.49 -16.91
C ALA A 131 8.03 -17.51 -15.88
N ALA A 132 9.07 -18.27 -16.22
CA ALA A 132 9.72 -19.21 -15.32
C ALA A 132 10.43 -18.54 -14.12
N ALA A 133 10.86 -17.28 -14.26
CA ALA A 133 11.46 -16.51 -13.17
C ALA A 133 10.45 -16.04 -12.12
N PHE A 134 9.15 -16.05 -12.43
CA PHE A 134 8.06 -15.59 -11.55
C PHE A 134 7.06 -16.72 -11.20
N PRO A 135 7.48 -17.80 -10.49
CA PRO A 135 6.64 -18.97 -10.25
C PRO A 135 5.51 -18.74 -9.23
N ALA A 136 5.61 -17.70 -8.38
CA ALA A 136 4.64 -17.41 -7.32
C ALA A 136 3.68 -16.25 -7.66
N ASP A 137 3.83 -15.67 -8.85
CA ASP A 137 3.11 -14.48 -9.28
C ASP A 137 2.09 -14.81 -10.36
N ARG A 138 1.16 -13.88 -10.60
CA ARG A 138 0.17 -14.05 -11.66
C ARG A 138 0.70 -13.43 -12.94
N LEU A 139 0.58 -14.16 -14.03
CA LEU A 139 1.02 -13.74 -15.34
C LEU A 139 -0.18 -13.68 -16.28
N GLY A 140 -0.28 -12.59 -17.04
CA GLY A 140 -1.29 -12.38 -18.08
C GLY A 140 -0.62 -12.04 -19.40
N LEU A 141 -1.27 -12.39 -20.51
CA LEU A 141 -0.76 -12.16 -21.86
C LEU A 141 -1.77 -11.36 -22.67
N ILE A 142 -1.33 -10.21 -23.17
CA ILE A 142 -2.04 -9.35 -24.11
C ILE A 142 -1.22 -9.34 -25.40
N VAL A 143 -1.89 -9.59 -26.52
CA VAL A 143 -1.30 -9.44 -27.86
C VAL A 143 -1.84 -8.20 -28.51
N PHE A 144 -1.01 -7.51 -29.29
CA PHE A 144 -1.43 -6.30 -29.97
C PHE A 144 -0.81 -6.12 -31.35
N GLY A 145 -1.50 -5.35 -32.18
CA GLY A 145 -1.09 -4.90 -33.50
C GLY A 145 -1.93 -3.66 -33.84
N PRO A 146 -2.82 -3.70 -34.85
CA PRO A 146 -3.80 -2.63 -35.07
C PRO A 146 -4.87 -2.57 -33.98
N GLU A 147 -5.14 -3.70 -33.33
CA GLU A 147 -6.02 -3.82 -32.17
C GLU A 147 -5.32 -4.63 -31.07
N ALA A 148 -5.91 -4.72 -29.89
CA ALA A 148 -5.36 -5.49 -28.78
C ALA A 148 -6.37 -6.48 -28.23
N SER A 149 -5.91 -7.68 -27.85
CA SER A 149 -6.75 -8.72 -27.27
C SER A 149 -6.04 -9.45 -26.14
N VAL A 150 -6.83 -9.94 -25.17
CA VAL A 150 -6.32 -10.77 -24.07
C VAL A 150 -6.20 -12.20 -24.58
N GLN A 151 -4.97 -12.67 -24.73
CA GLN A 151 -4.69 -14.05 -25.11
C GLN A 151 -4.73 -14.99 -23.90
N CYS A 152 -4.26 -14.52 -22.74
CA CYS A 152 -4.31 -15.25 -21.47
C CYS A 152 -4.67 -14.30 -20.32
N PRO A 153 -5.76 -14.56 -19.56
CA PRO A 153 -6.04 -13.80 -18.35
C PRO A 153 -5.00 -14.09 -17.26
N LEU A 154 -4.91 -13.22 -16.24
CA LEU A 154 -4.02 -13.41 -15.10
C LEU A 154 -4.22 -14.79 -14.46
N THR A 155 -3.16 -15.60 -14.45
CA THR A 155 -3.17 -16.96 -13.90
C THR A 155 -1.87 -17.28 -13.17
N TYR A 156 -1.95 -18.22 -12.22
CA TYR A 156 -0.79 -18.87 -11.61
C TYR A 156 -0.36 -20.14 -12.38
N ASP A 157 -1.18 -20.58 -13.34
CA ASP A 157 -0.95 -21.80 -14.11
C ASP A 157 0.11 -21.56 -15.20
N GLN A 158 1.35 -21.84 -14.85
CA GLN A 158 2.52 -21.74 -15.73
C GLN A 158 2.39 -22.64 -16.97
N PRO A 159 2.01 -23.93 -16.87
CA PRO A 159 1.73 -24.76 -18.04
C PRO A 159 0.71 -24.14 -19.00
N ALA A 160 -0.40 -23.60 -18.48
CA ALA A 160 -1.41 -22.96 -19.32
C ALA A 160 -0.85 -21.72 -20.04
N LEU A 161 -0.10 -20.88 -19.34
CA LEU A 161 0.55 -19.70 -19.94
C LEU A 161 1.53 -20.09 -21.05
N GLN A 162 2.34 -21.14 -20.83
CA GLN A 162 3.30 -21.63 -21.83
C GLN A 162 2.59 -22.09 -23.11
N LEU A 163 1.42 -22.71 -23.01
CA LEU A 163 0.63 -23.06 -24.20
C LEU A 163 0.26 -21.81 -25.00
N PHE A 164 -0.22 -20.76 -24.34
CA PHE A 164 -0.58 -19.50 -25.01
C PHE A 164 0.61 -18.80 -25.63
N LEU A 165 1.77 -18.78 -24.95
CA LEU A 165 3.01 -18.21 -25.47
C LEU A 165 3.48 -18.94 -26.73
N ASN A 166 3.41 -20.27 -26.75
CA ASN A 166 3.78 -21.09 -27.90
C ASN A 166 2.81 -20.96 -29.09
N THR A 167 1.57 -20.51 -28.86
CA THR A 167 0.60 -20.24 -29.93
C THR A 167 0.67 -18.84 -30.51
N LEU A 168 1.59 -17.99 -30.02
CA LEU A 168 1.74 -16.65 -30.55
C LEU A 168 2.14 -16.67 -32.03
N SER A 169 1.39 -15.92 -32.84
CA SER A 169 1.68 -15.76 -34.26
C SER A 169 1.15 -14.42 -34.76
N THR A 170 1.76 -13.91 -35.83
CA THR A 170 1.31 -12.67 -36.51
C THR A 170 -0.05 -12.79 -37.20
N ARG A 171 -0.61 -14.01 -37.25
CA ARG A 171 -1.92 -14.32 -37.81
C ARG A 171 -3.06 -14.20 -36.78
N LEU A 172 -2.73 -13.95 -35.50
CA LEU A 172 -3.73 -13.80 -34.45
C LEU A 172 -4.57 -12.52 -34.61
N LEU A 173 -4.00 -11.49 -35.24
CA LEU A 173 -4.66 -10.21 -35.48
C LEU A 173 -4.64 -9.89 -36.99
N PRO A 174 -5.61 -9.09 -37.48
CA PRO A 174 -5.58 -8.63 -38.86
C PRO A 174 -4.32 -7.79 -39.14
N PRO A 175 -3.78 -7.83 -40.37
CA PRO A 175 -2.64 -7.00 -40.74
C PRO A 175 -3.05 -5.52 -40.74
N GLY A 176 -2.18 -4.67 -40.18
CA GLY A 176 -2.41 -3.23 -40.08
C GLY A 176 -1.27 -2.52 -39.34
N PRO A 177 -1.36 -1.18 -39.20
CA PRO A 177 -0.39 -0.41 -38.42
C PRO A 177 -0.48 -0.77 -36.94
N THR A 178 0.64 -0.74 -36.22
CA THR A 178 0.70 -0.99 -34.78
C THR A 178 0.29 0.24 -33.98
N THR A 179 -0.50 0.07 -32.91
CA THR A 179 -0.82 1.14 -31.96
C THR A 179 -0.56 0.69 -30.53
N LEU A 180 0.25 1.45 -29.77
CA LEU A 180 0.50 1.16 -28.36
C LEU A 180 -0.66 1.56 -27.46
N ARG A 181 -1.56 2.43 -27.91
CA ARG A 181 -2.71 2.84 -27.10
C ARG A 181 -3.69 1.69 -26.86
N ALA A 182 -3.98 0.88 -27.87
CA ALA A 182 -4.92 -0.24 -27.77
C ALA A 182 -4.61 -1.20 -26.60
N PRO A 183 -3.38 -1.75 -26.46
CA PRO A 183 -3.07 -2.65 -25.34
C PRO A 183 -3.05 -1.94 -23.98
N LEU A 184 -2.69 -0.65 -23.91
CA LEU A 184 -2.68 0.11 -22.67
C LEU A 184 -4.10 0.45 -22.17
N ASP A 185 -5.00 0.83 -23.08
CA ASP A 185 -6.42 1.07 -22.76
C ASP A 185 -7.10 -0.25 -22.34
N LEU A 186 -6.75 -1.36 -23.00
CA LEU A 186 -7.20 -2.69 -22.61
C LEU A 186 -6.68 -3.06 -21.21
N LEU A 187 -5.40 -2.80 -20.93
CA LEU A 187 -4.80 -3.05 -19.63
C LEU A 187 -5.50 -2.24 -18.54
N LEU A 188 -5.73 -0.93 -18.75
CA LEU A 188 -6.49 -0.09 -17.81
C LEU A 188 -7.86 -0.67 -17.49
N THR A 189 -8.56 -1.17 -18.51
CA THR A 189 -9.87 -1.80 -18.34
C THR A 189 -9.78 -3.07 -17.48
N ARG A 190 -8.65 -3.80 -17.52
CA ARG A 190 -8.41 -5.00 -16.71
C ARG A 190 -7.97 -4.70 -15.28
N LEU A 191 -7.23 -3.61 -15.08
CA LEU A 191 -6.83 -3.16 -13.74
C LEU A 191 -8.01 -2.55 -12.96
N GLY A 192 -9.06 -2.13 -13.67
CA GLY A 192 -10.22 -1.48 -13.07
C GLY A 192 -9.94 -0.01 -12.72
N PRO A 193 -10.95 0.73 -12.22
CA PRO A 193 -10.77 2.12 -11.83
C PRO A 193 -9.68 2.26 -10.75
N ALA A 194 -8.79 3.24 -10.91
CA ALA A 194 -7.80 3.67 -9.90
C ALA A 194 -8.45 4.02 -8.54
N ASP A 195 -9.76 4.28 -8.56
CA ASP A 195 -10.56 4.68 -7.42
C ASP A 195 -11.02 3.47 -6.61
N GLY A 196 -10.08 2.70 -6.06
CA GLY A 196 -10.30 1.87 -4.87
C GLY A 196 -11.55 0.98 -4.91
N ALA A 197 -11.88 0.40 -6.06
CA ALA A 197 -12.89 -0.65 -6.11
C ALA A 197 -12.46 -1.70 -5.07
N PRO A 198 -13.29 -2.00 -4.04
CA PRO A 198 -12.84 -2.81 -2.94
C PRO A 198 -12.40 -4.15 -3.49
N ALA A 199 -11.08 -4.40 -3.42
CA ALA A 199 -10.52 -5.71 -3.68
C ALA A 199 -11.36 -6.73 -2.90
N PRO A 200 -11.68 -7.89 -3.49
CA PRO A 200 -12.54 -8.89 -2.85
C PRO A 200 -12.10 -9.06 -1.39
N THR A 201 -13.03 -8.76 -0.48
CA THR A 201 -12.79 -8.52 0.95
C THR A 201 -11.77 -9.51 1.51
N GLY A 202 -10.54 -9.04 1.78
CA GLY A 202 -9.46 -9.85 2.36
C GLY A 202 -8.25 -10.14 1.46
N ALA A 203 -8.26 -9.75 0.18
CA ALA A 203 -7.07 -9.86 -0.67
C ALA A 203 -6.05 -8.74 -0.34
N PRO A 204 -4.78 -9.08 -0.04
CA PRO A 204 -3.75 -8.08 0.17
C PRO A 204 -3.52 -7.27 -1.12
N PRO A 205 -3.15 -5.97 -1.01
CA PRO A 205 -2.74 -5.18 -2.17
C PRO A 205 -1.62 -5.91 -2.92
N ARG A 206 -1.70 -5.96 -4.26
CA ARG A 206 -0.73 -6.60 -5.15
C ARG A 206 -0.10 -5.52 -6.04
N ALA A 207 1.20 -5.62 -6.27
CA ALA A 207 1.87 -4.72 -7.20
C ALA A 207 1.51 -5.16 -8.61
N THR A 208 1.27 -4.21 -9.51
CA THR A 208 1.02 -4.50 -10.93
C THR A 208 2.22 -4.02 -11.74
N ALA A 209 2.72 -4.85 -12.66
CA ALA A 209 3.71 -4.43 -13.64
C ALA A 209 3.26 -4.84 -15.05
N ALA A 210 3.62 -4.04 -16.04
CA ALA A 210 3.40 -4.36 -17.45
C ALA A 210 4.72 -4.30 -18.20
N VAL A 211 5.01 -5.34 -18.97
CA VAL A 211 6.19 -5.44 -19.82
C VAL A 211 5.72 -5.43 -21.26
N VAL A 212 6.14 -4.40 -22.00
CA VAL A 212 5.81 -4.23 -23.42
C VAL A 212 7.00 -4.67 -24.27
N ILE A 213 6.73 -5.52 -25.26
CA ILE A 213 7.71 -5.94 -26.27
C ILE A 213 7.15 -5.62 -27.65
N SER A 214 7.85 -4.76 -28.37
CA SER A 214 7.56 -4.31 -29.73
C SER A 214 8.87 -3.99 -30.43
N ASP A 215 8.85 -3.92 -31.76
CA ASP A 215 9.99 -3.48 -32.57
C ASP A 215 10.21 -1.96 -32.56
N GLY A 216 9.29 -1.21 -31.93
CA GLY A 216 9.43 0.23 -31.69
C GLY A 216 9.14 1.10 -32.90
N GLU A 217 8.34 0.61 -33.86
CA GLU A 217 7.86 1.45 -34.96
C GLU A 217 6.99 2.62 -34.46
N ASP A 218 7.07 3.75 -35.17
CA ASP A 218 6.56 5.04 -34.71
C ASP A 218 5.04 5.03 -34.45
N PHE A 219 4.66 5.32 -33.20
CA PHE A 219 3.28 5.17 -32.73
C PHE A 219 2.42 6.41 -32.90
N GLY A 220 2.96 7.55 -33.35
CA GLY A 220 2.20 8.76 -33.72
C GLY A 220 1.22 9.34 -32.68
N GLU A 221 1.15 8.79 -31.47
CA GLU A 221 0.08 8.99 -30.50
C GLU A 221 0.59 9.56 -29.18
N ASN A 222 -0.20 10.47 -28.59
CA ASN A 222 0.09 11.01 -27.26
C ASN A 222 -0.29 10.01 -26.17
N LEU A 223 0.69 9.24 -25.69
CA LEU A 223 0.52 8.21 -24.64
C LEU A 223 0.56 8.77 -23.21
N GLU A 224 1.03 10.00 -23.02
CA GLU A 224 1.16 10.68 -21.73
C GLU A 224 -0.09 10.60 -20.83
N PRO A 225 -1.33 10.87 -21.31
CA PRO A 225 -2.52 10.77 -20.45
C PRO A 225 -2.80 9.35 -19.96
N VAL A 226 -2.55 8.35 -20.80
CA VAL A 226 -2.78 6.93 -20.48
C VAL A 226 -1.73 6.45 -19.48
N LEU A 227 -0.46 6.78 -19.71
CA LEU A 227 0.64 6.44 -18.80
C LEU A 227 0.48 7.06 -17.42
N ARG A 228 0.04 8.33 -17.34
CA ARG A 228 -0.28 8.97 -16.05
C ARG A 228 -1.41 8.26 -15.32
N THR A 229 -2.41 7.80 -16.05
CA THR A 229 -3.52 7.05 -15.45
C THR A 229 -3.03 5.70 -14.92
N LEU A 230 -2.25 4.96 -15.72
CA LEU A 230 -1.64 3.69 -15.31
C LEU A 230 -0.76 3.83 -14.06
N SER A 231 0.09 4.86 -14.00
CA SER A 231 0.96 5.12 -12.84
C SER A 231 0.22 5.42 -11.53
N ARG A 232 -1.08 5.74 -11.61
CA ARG A 232 -1.93 6.02 -10.45
C ARG A 232 -2.77 4.81 -10.04
N THR A 233 -3.04 3.90 -10.97
CA THR A 233 -3.91 2.72 -10.75
C THR A 233 -3.19 1.57 -10.07
N GLY A 234 -1.85 1.48 -10.16
CA GLY A 234 -1.07 0.36 -9.62
C GLY A 234 0.36 0.71 -9.29
#